data_AF-A0A815QC41-F1
#
_entry.id   AF-A0A815QC41-F1
#
_cell.length_a   1.000
_cell.length_b   1.000
_cell.length_c   1.000
_cell.angle_alpha   90.00
_cell.angle_beta   90.00
_cell.angle_gamma   90.00
#
_symmetry.space_group_name_H-M   'P 1'
#
loop_
_entity.id
_entity.type
_entity.pdbx_description
1 polymer ?
#
loop_
_entity_poly.entity_id
_entity_poly.type
_entity_poly.pdbx_seq_one_letter_code
_entity_poly.pdbx_strand_id
1 'polypeptide(L)'
;MKFGKITQFSNFLILFIFFICYTFATINQCFLISVFFNRANLAACGAGIIYVILYLPYTLLINYDNQILTWHKVIACLSSTVAFGIGCDYIARFEGMAQGIQWNNINKGVEPNDNFTFLYCMFMMLFDSIIYIILTVYIENVFPGEYGIPQPWYYPFTKTYWFGYDTRKYNRQRTKEMRQNQIDTNSNFNNDNDNILQGDIGVDIQNLSKYYRNKIALKNLSIKFYRNMITSFLGRNGAGKSTTWSILTGLIPPSNGTAYIDGYNILTDIKIIRKRLGFVPQYNILFDHLTVKEHLEFFSILKDTTQETIEDEIKKMLEDLGLENKSENYSTELSGGMKRKLSIAIAFIGHSTTVILDEPTA
;
A
#
# COMPACT_ATOMS: atom_id res chain seq x y z
N MET A 1 16.60 -19.58 30.54
CA MET A 1 17.80 -20.06 29.83
C MET A 1 18.96 -20.44 30.77
N LYS A 2 19.36 -19.63 31.77
CA LYS A 2 20.33 -20.10 32.82
C LYS A 2 19.79 -21.13 33.81
N PHE A 3 18.51 -21.05 34.20
CA PHE A 3 17.90 -21.96 35.16
C PHE A 3 17.50 -23.34 34.58
N GLY A 4 17.51 -23.49 33.25
CA GLY A 4 17.13 -24.74 32.56
C GLY A 4 18.32 -25.65 32.20
N LYS A 5 19.57 -25.25 32.49
CA LYS A 5 20.81 -25.98 32.12
C LYS A 5 21.02 -26.28 30.62
N ILE A 6 20.21 -25.73 29.70
CA ILE A 6 20.31 -26.01 28.25
C ILE A 6 21.36 -25.13 27.54
N THR A 7 21.61 -23.91 28.01
CA THR A 7 22.67 -23.00 27.50
C THR A 7 23.41 -22.37 28.69
N GLN A 8 24.33 -23.13 29.28
CA GLN A 8 25.16 -22.68 30.40
C GLN A 8 26.37 -21.87 29.95
N PHE A 9 26.96 -22.25 28.81
CA PHE A 9 28.22 -21.71 28.31
C PHE A 9 28.05 -20.62 27.27
N SER A 10 26.89 -20.54 26.61
CA SER A 10 26.62 -19.52 25.59
C SER A 10 26.25 -18.15 26.17
N ASN A 11 26.69 -17.07 25.51
CA ASN A 11 26.37 -15.71 25.91
C ASN A 11 24.89 -15.38 25.61
N PHE A 12 24.15 -14.96 26.65
CA PHE A 12 22.72 -14.65 26.52
C PHE A 12 22.42 -13.54 25.50
N LEU A 13 23.27 -12.51 25.42
CA LEU A 13 23.02 -11.36 24.55
C LEU A 13 23.17 -11.74 23.06
N ILE A 14 24.11 -12.62 22.73
CA ILE A 14 24.27 -13.14 21.35
C ILE A 14 23.02 -13.94 20.94
N LEU A 15 22.56 -14.83 21.83
CA LEU A 15 21.34 -15.62 21.58
C LEU A 15 20.12 -14.70 21.41
N PHE A 16 20.00 -13.67 22.24
CA PHE A 16 18.90 -12.70 22.15
C PHE A 16 18.92 -11.95 20.81
N ILE A 17 20.08 -11.47 20.36
CA ILE A 17 20.20 -10.81 19.04
C ILE A 17 19.87 -11.81 17.92
N PHE A 18 20.33 -13.05 18.01
CA PHE A 18 20.02 -14.10 17.02
C PHE A 18 18.50 -14.33 16.88
N PHE A 19 17.77 -14.43 17.99
CA PHE A 19 16.31 -14.55 17.96
C PHE A 19 15.62 -13.30 17.40
N ILE A 20 16.14 -12.09 17.67
CA ILE A 20 15.61 -10.85 17.07
C ILE A 20 15.82 -10.83 15.56
N CYS A 21 17.01 -11.20 15.08
CA CYS A 21 17.27 -11.30 13.65
C CYS A 21 16.30 -12.30 12.99
N TYR A 22 16.02 -13.41 13.65
CA TYR A 22 15.08 -14.40 13.17
C TYR A 22 13.63 -13.90 13.13
N THR A 23 13.15 -13.23 14.19
CA THR A 23 11.78 -12.67 14.20
C THR A 23 11.62 -11.60 13.13
N PHE A 24 12.63 -10.74 12.95
CA PHE A 24 12.63 -9.73 11.89
C PHE A 24 12.57 -10.36 10.49
N ALA A 25 13.41 -11.36 10.21
CA ALA A 25 13.40 -12.07 8.93
C ALA A 25 12.06 -12.79 8.68
N THR A 26 11.50 -13.44 9.71
CA THR A 26 10.21 -14.16 9.62
C THR A 26 9.05 -13.20 9.35
N ILE A 27 9.02 -12.02 9.98
CA ILE A 27 8.00 -11.00 9.71
C ILE A 27 8.05 -10.56 8.24
N ASN A 28 9.24 -10.29 7.71
CA ASN A 28 9.40 -9.87 6.31
C ASN A 28 9.03 -10.99 5.32
N GLN A 29 9.31 -12.24 5.66
CA GLN A 29 8.88 -13.40 4.90
C GLN A 29 7.34 -13.54 4.89
N CYS A 30 6.68 -13.31 6.03
CA CYS A 30 5.23 -13.31 6.12
C CYS A 30 4.61 -12.22 5.23
N PHE A 31 5.19 -11.01 5.21
CA PHE A 31 4.75 -9.96 4.29
C PHE A 31 4.88 -10.40 2.83
N LEU A 32 6.02 -10.96 2.42
CA LEU A 32 6.23 -11.45 1.05
C LEU A 32 5.19 -12.50 0.66
N ILE A 33 4.93 -13.47 1.53
CA ILE A 33 3.93 -14.52 1.27
C ILE A 33 2.54 -13.90 1.16
N SER A 34 2.20 -12.92 1.98
CA SER A 34 0.86 -12.30 2.00
C SER A 34 0.47 -11.64 0.67
N VAL A 35 1.43 -11.08 -0.06
CA VAL A 35 1.19 -10.40 -1.35
C VAL A 35 0.64 -11.36 -2.43
N PHE A 36 0.92 -12.66 -2.33
CA PHE A 36 0.42 -13.65 -3.29
C PHE A 36 -1.04 -14.08 -3.06
N PHE A 37 -1.64 -13.69 -1.93
CA PHE A 37 -2.98 -14.13 -1.55
C PHE A 37 -3.96 -12.96 -1.49
N ASN A 38 -5.00 -13.00 -2.31
CA ASN A 38 -6.08 -11.99 -2.27
C ASN A 38 -7.08 -12.20 -1.13
N ARG A 39 -7.12 -13.38 -0.50
CA ARG A 39 -8.09 -13.72 0.56
C ARG A 39 -7.40 -14.11 1.86
N ALA A 40 -7.78 -13.48 2.96
CA ALA A 40 -7.20 -13.69 4.28
C ALA A 40 -7.21 -15.17 4.74
N ASN A 41 -8.35 -15.87 4.57
CA ASN A 41 -8.46 -17.28 4.99
C ASN A 41 -7.56 -18.21 4.17
N LEU A 42 -7.42 -17.95 2.86
CA LEU A 42 -6.51 -18.72 2.00
C LEU A 42 -5.05 -18.42 2.34
N ALA A 43 -4.73 -17.16 2.63
CA ALA A 43 -3.39 -16.74 3.06
C ALA A 43 -2.98 -17.44 4.35
N ALA A 44 -3.86 -17.50 5.36
CA ALA A 44 -3.57 -18.13 6.65
C ALA A 44 -3.24 -19.63 6.50
N CYS A 45 -4.04 -20.38 5.73
CA CYS A 45 -3.77 -21.80 5.47
C CYS A 45 -2.52 -21.99 4.58
N GLY A 46 -2.39 -21.18 3.54
CA GLY A 46 -1.28 -21.27 2.58
C GLY A 46 0.08 -20.94 3.19
N ALA A 47 0.15 -19.90 4.02
CA ALA A 47 1.38 -19.47 4.67
C ALA A 47 1.98 -20.55 5.56
N GLY A 48 1.14 -21.29 6.32
CA GLY A 48 1.61 -22.41 7.13
C GLY A 48 2.23 -23.54 6.29
N ILE A 49 1.59 -23.90 5.18
CA ILE A 49 2.12 -24.94 4.27
C ILE A 49 3.44 -24.48 3.62
N ILE A 50 3.49 -23.24 3.14
CA ILE A 50 4.70 -22.65 2.54
C ILE A 50 5.84 -22.63 3.57
N TYR A 51 5.55 -22.25 4.81
CA TYR A 51 6.54 -22.25 5.89
C TYR A 51 7.11 -23.64 6.17
N VAL A 52 6.27 -24.69 6.19
CA VAL A 52 6.73 -26.08 6.33
C VAL A 52 7.60 -26.50 5.14
N ILE A 53 7.21 -26.16 3.91
CA ILE A 53 8.01 -26.46 2.71
C ILE A 53 9.38 -25.77 2.78
N LEU A 54 9.43 -24.51 3.20
CA LEU A 54 10.67 -23.75 3.36
C LEU A 54 11.55 -24.27 4.50
N TYR A 55 11.01 -25.06 5.42
CA TYR A 55 11.78 -25.75 6.47
C TYR A 55 12.37 -27.09 6.00
N LEU A 56 11.80 -27.75 4.99
CA LEU A 56 12.30 -29.06 4.50
C LEU A 56 13.78 -29.07 4.04
N PRO A 57 14.32 -28.04 3.38
CA PRO A 57 15.73 -28.05 2.99
C PRO A 57 16.67 -28.21 4.20
N TYR A 58 16.33 -27.65 5.35
CA TYR A 58 17.13 -27.78 6.57
C TYR A 58 17.25 -29.23 7.04
N THR A 59 16.13 -29.98 7.04
CA THR A 59 16.14 -31.38 7.48
C THR A 59 17.00 -32.25 6.54
N LEU A 60 17.05 -31.93 5.25
CA LEU A 60 17.94 -32.59 4.30
C LEU A 60 19.41 -32.24 4.56
N LEU A 61 19.73 -30.97 4.82
CA LEU A 61 21.12 -30.54 5.04
C LEU A 61 21.78 -31.22 6.24
N ILE A 62 21.07 -31.40 7.35
CA ILE A 62 21.63 -32.07 8.54
C ILE A 62 21.97 -33.54 8.22
N ASN A 63 21.10 -34.23 7.49
CA ASN A 63 21.30 -35.66 7.19
C ASN A 63 22.49 -35.91 6.25
N TYR A 64 22.88 -34.92 5.45
CA TYR A 64 23.95 -35.01 4.45
C TYR A 64 25.13 -34.06 4.75
N ASP A 65 25.25 -33.56 5.98
CA ASP A 65 26.23 -32.51 6.36
C ASP A 65 27.67 -32.85 5.93
N ASN A 66 28.05 -34.13 6.04
CA ASN A 66 29.40 -34.62 5.72
C ASN A 66 29.78 -34.62 4.23
N GLN A 67 28.84 -34.39 3.32
CA GLN A 67 29.08 -34.45 1.86
C GLN A 67 28.85 -33.12 1.14
N ILE A 68 28.38 -32.10 1.86
CA ILE A 68 27.90 -30.85 1.26
C ILE A 68 28.98 -29.76 1.30
N LEU A 69 29.27 -29.17 0.15
CA LEU A 69 30.15 -28.00 0.03
C LEU A 69 29.54 -26.78 0.71
N THR A 70 30.38 -25.92 1.30
CA THR A 70 29.98 -24.68 1.99
C THR A 70 29.05 -23.79 1.16
N TRP A 71 29.23 -23.73 -0.16
CA TRP A 71 28.40 -22.90 -1.05
C TRP A 71 26.93 -23.36 -1.10
N HIS A 72 26.67 -24.65 -1.01
CA HIS A 72 25.30 -25.17 -0.97
C HIS A 72 24.61 -24.80 0.35
N LYS A 73 25.37 -24.79 1.47
CA LYS A 73 24.88 -24.28 2.76
C LYS A 73 24.49 -22.82 2.66
N VAL A 74 25.33 -21.97 2.07
CA VAL A 74 25.06 -20.54 1.87
C VAL A 74 23.81 -20.30 1.02
N ILE A 75 23.66 -21.04 -0.10
CA ILE A 75 22.48 -20.92 -0.96
C ILE A 75 21.21 -21.36 -0.22
N ALA A 76 21.28 -22.45 0.54
CA ALA A 76 20.12 -22.91 1.31
C ALA A 76 19.77 -21.96 2.46
N CYS A 77 20.76 -21.25 3.02
CA CYS A 77 20.56 -20.18 4.00
C CYS A 77 19.89 -18.93 3.44
N LEU A 78 19.65 -18.83 2.13
CA LEU A 78 18.79 -17.78 1.54
C LEU A 78 17.31 -17.93 1.98
N SER A 79 16.97 -19.07 2.59
CA SER A 79 15.73 -19.23 3.34
C SER A 79 16.01 -18.99 4.82
N SER A 80 15.45 -17.91 5.38
CA SER A 80 15.50 -17.54 6.80
C SER A 80 15.21 -18.70 7.77
N THR A 81 14.29 -19.60 7.43
CA THR A 81 13.97 -20.82 8.21
C THR A 81 15.14 -21.80 8.29
N VAL A 82 15.91 -21.93 7.21
CA VAL A 82 17.07 -22.83 7.10
C VAL A 82 18.27 -22.21 7.81
N ALA A 83 18.52 -20.92 7.61
CA ALA A 83 19.57 -20.20 8.32
C ALA A 83 19.38 -20.25 9.84
N PHE A 84 18.13 -20.12 10.32
CA PHE A 84 17.81 -20.28 11.73
C PHE A 84 18.02 -21.71 12.22
N GLY A 85 17.58 -22.71 11.45
CA GLY A 85 17.80 -24.12 11.78
C GLY A 85 19.29 -24.45 11.96
N ILE A 86 20.13 -24.06 10.99
CA ILE A 86 21.58 -24.27 11.05
C ILE A 86 22.19 -23.48 12.22
N GLY A 87 21.74 -22.25 12.48
CA GLY A 87 22.17 -21.47 13.64
C GLY A 87 21.86 -22.16 14.98
N CYS A 88 20.70 -22.79 15.11
CA CYS A 88 20.33 -23.59 16.29
C CYS A 88 21.20 -24.85 16.44
N ASP A 89 21.52 -25.54 15.34
CA ASP A 89 22.44 -26.67 15.36
C ASP A 89 23.85 -26.24 15.80
N TYR A 90 24.34 -25.09 15.30
CA TYR A 90 25.61 -24.50 15.75
C TYR A 90 25.60 -24.18 17.25
N ILE A 91 24.52 -23.61 17.78
CA ILE A 91 24.35 -23.39 19.23
C ILE A 91 24.46 -24.72 19.97
N ALA A 92 23.76 -25.77 19.51
CA ALA A 92 23.76 -27.08 20.15
C ALA A 92 25.16 -27.74 20.15
N ARG A 93 25.89 -27.68 19.03
CA ARG A 93 27.23 -28.27 18.91
C ARG A 93 28.26 -27.54 19.78
N PHE A 94 28.28 -26.21 19.79
CA PHE A 94 29.20 -25.44 20.64
C PHE A 94 28.92 -25.62 22.14
N GLU A 95 27.66 -25.76 22.51
CA GLU A 95 27.26 -26.06 23.87
C GLU A 95 27.65 -27.49 24.28
N GLY A 96 27.52 -28.47 23.37
CA GLY A 96 27.98 -29.85 23.57
C GLY A 96 29.49 -29.97 23.79
N MET A 97 30.27 -29.05 23.22
CA MET A 97 31.73 -28.94 23.45
C MET A 97 32.10 -28.17 24.73
N ALA A 98 31.11 -27.73 25.53
CA ALA A 98 31.26 -26.93 26.75
C ALA A 98 31.97 -25.57 26.56
N GLN A 99 32.11 -25.08 25.32
CA GLN A 99 32.64 -23.74 25.05
C GLN A 99 31.52 -22.70 24.92
N GLY A 100 30.37 -23.12 24.40
CA GLY A 100 29.24 -22.24 24.08
C GLY A 100 29.57 -21.18 23.02
N ILE A 101 28.55 -20.46 22.55
CA ILE A 101 28.76 -19.34 21.64
C ILE A 101 29.16 -18.10 22.45
N GLN A 102 30.38 -17.64 22.22
CA GLN A 102 30.95 -16.43 22.80
C GLN A 102 31.42 -15.49 21.67
N TRP A 103 31.56 -14.20 21.97
CA TRP A 103 32.00 -13.18 21.00
C TRP A 103 33.32 -13.54 20.31
N ASN A 104 34.22 -14.21 21.02
CA ASN A 104 35.53 -14.60 20.49
C ASN A 104 35.48 -15.79 19.52
N ASN A 105 34.40 -16.59 19.58
CA ASN A 105 34.23 -17.82 18.80
C ASN A 105 33.10 -17.73 17.77
N ILE A 106 32.36 -16.61 17.71
CA ILE A 106 31.22 -16.43 16.80
C ILE A 106 31.59 -16.55 15.31
N ASN A 107 32.85 -16.25 14.99
CA ASN A 107 33.40 -16.30 13.64
C ASN A 107 34.27 -17.56 13.39
N LYS A 108 34.18 -18.58 14.24
CA LYS A 108 34.86 -19.86 14.03
C LYS A 108 33.84 -20.92 13.65
N GLY A 109 34.21 -21.76 12.69
CA GLY A 109 33.45 -22.97 12.35
C GLY A 109 33.52 -24.00 13.49
N VAL A 110 32.53 -24.89 13.53
CA VAL A 110 32.52 -26.02 14.48
C VAL A 110 33.57 -27.06 14.10
N GLU A 111 33.80 -27.24 12.80
CA GLU A 111 34.81 -28.15 12.26
C GLU A 111 36.01 -27.36 11.71
N PRO A 112 37.24 -27.86 11.85
CA PRO A 112 38.45 -27.16 11.39
C PRO A 112 38.53 -26.94 9.88
N ASN A 113 37.69 -27.64 9.09
CA ASN A 113 37.59 -27.50 7.64
C ASN A 113 36.31 -26.79 7.16
N ASP A 114 35.38 -26.41 8.06
CA ASP A 114 34.17 -25.69 7.66
C ASP A 114 34.40 -24.17 7.73
N ASN A 115 34.29 -23.51 6.58
CA ASN A 115 34.38 -22.05 6.47
C ASN A 115 33.05 -21.37 6.85
N PHE A 116 31.99 -22.14 7.12
CA PHE A 116 30.71 -21.59 7.57
C PHE A 116 30.74 -21.25 9.06
N THR A 117 30.18 -20.09 9.42
CA THR A 117 30.22 -19.57 10.80
C THR A 117 28.84 -19.15 11.27
N PHE A 118 28.65 -19.10 12.58
CA PHE A 118 27.38 -18.63 13.17
C PHE A 118 27.06 -17.18 12.76
N LEU A 119 28.11 -16.34 12.62
CA LEU A 119 27.94 -14.97 12.15
C LEU A 119 27.38 -14.90 10.72
N TYR A 120 27.79 -15.83 9.83
CA TYR A 120 27.22 -15.91 8.49
C TYR A 120 25.71 -16.22 8.53
N CYS A 121 25.23 -17.09 9.43
CA CYS A 121 23.77 -17.30 9.59
C CYS A 121 23.05 -16.00 9.94
N MET A 122 23.58 -15.23 10.90
CA MET A 122 22.98 -13.97 11.31
C MET A 122 22.96 -12.95 10.18
N PHE A 123 24.06 -12.83 9.44
CA PHE A 123 24.15 -11.93 8.30
C PHE A 123 23.20 -12.34 7.17
N MET A 124 23.14 -13.62 6.84
CA MET A 124 22.24 -14.15 5.81
C MET A 124 20.77 -13.87 6.15
N MET A 125 20.34 -14.07 7.41
CA MET A 125 18.97 -13.72 7.82
C MET A 125 18.64 -12.23 7.62
N LEU A 126 19.58 -11.33 7.90
CA LEU A 126 19.39 -9.90 7.65
C LEU A 126 19.38 -9.59 6.15
N PHE A 127 20.23 -10.24 5.36
CA PHE A 127 20.26 -10.09 3.91
C PHE A 127 18.95 -10.56 3.26
N ASP A 128 18.43 -11.73 3.66
CA ASP A 128 17.14 -12.25 3.21
C ASP A 128 16.00 -11.30 3.55
N SER A 129 16.05 -10.71 4.75
CA SER A 129 15.03 -9.75 5.21
C SER A 129 14.93 -8.53 4.27
N ILE A 130 16.07 -8.05 3.75
CA ILE A 130 16.13 -6.95 2.78
C ILE A 130 15.57 -7.41 1.43
N ILE A 131 15.95 -8.61 0.97
CA ILE A 131 15.42 -9.20 -0.27
C ILE A 131 13.90 -9.33 -0.19
N TYR A 132 13.37 -9.85 0.90
CA TYR A 132 11.93 -10.02 1.10
C TYR A 132 11.20 -8.68 1.04
N ILE A 133 11.71 -7.63 1.72
CA ILE A 133 11.10 -6.30 1.64
C ILE A 133 11.11 -5.75 0.21
N ILE A 134 12.24 -5.85 -0.50
CA ILE A 134 12.36 -5.37 -1.88
C ILE A 134 11.37 -6.11 -2.79
N LEU A 135 11.27 -7.44 -2.64
CA LEU A 135 10.32 -8.25 -3.40
C LEU A 135 8.86 -7.91 -3.06
N THR A 136 8.53 -7.73 -1.78
CA THR A 136 7.18 -7.31 -1.35
C THR A 136 6.79 -6.00 -2.01
N VAL A 137 7.63 -4.96 -1.89
CA VAL A 137 7.38 -3.65 -2.50
C VAL A 137 7.29 -3.74 -4.02
N TYR A 138 8.14 -4.56 -4.65
CA TYR A 138 8.11 -4.74 -6.11
C TYR A 138 6.81 -5.41 -6.57
N ILE A 139 6.41 -6.52 -5.95
CA ILE A 139 5.23 -7.28 -6.34
C ILE A 139 3.96 -6.47 -6.09
N GLU A 140 3.83 -5.77 -4.96
CA GLU A 140 2.66 -4.94 -4.66
C GLU A 140 2.46 -3.81 -5.69
N ASN A 141 3.55 -3.21 -6.17
CA ASN A 141 3.45 -2.12 -7.15
C ASN A 141 3.17 -2.62 -8.58
N VAL A 142 3.73 -3.78 -8.97
CA VAL A 142 3.54 -4.34 -10.32
C VAL A 142 2.22 -5.10 -10.42
N PHE A 143 1.84 -5.82 -9.37
CA PHE A 143 0.62 -6.62 -9.28
C PHE A 143 -0.22 -6.22 -8.06
N PRO A 144 -0.87 -5.04 -8.10
CA PRO A 144 -1.76 -4.59 -7.03
C PRO A 144 -3.06 -5.40 -7.08
N GLY A 145 -3.05 -6.59 -6.47
CA GLY A 145 -4.15 -7.55 -6.30
C GLY A 145 -5.51 -7.20 -6.94
N GLU A 146 -6.50 -6.86 -6.11
CA GLU A 146 -7.86 -6.51 -6.56
C GLU A 146 -8.07 -5.00 -6.79
N TYR A 147 -7.27 -4.17 -6.14
CA TYR A 147 -7.40 -2.71 -6.16
C TYR A 147 -6.05 -2.04 -6.44
N GLY A 148 -6.08 -1.01 -7.28
CA GLY A 148 -4.91 -0.20 -7.62
C GLY A 148 -4.59 -0.21 -9.11
N ILE A 149 -3.76 0.74 -9.52
CA ILE A 149 -3.31 0.87 -10.91
C ILE A 149 -1.95 0.20 -11.02
N PRO A 150 -1.81 -0.91 -11.79
CA PRO A 150 -0.54 -1.62 -11.93
C PRO A 150 0.52 -0.73 -12.55
N GLN A 151 1.70 -0.71 -11.96
CA GLN A 151 2.87 -0.04 -12.52
C GLN A 151 3.60 -0.98 -13.51
N PRO A 152 4.31 -0.45 -14.51
CA PRO A 152 5.11 -1.27 -15.42
C PRO A 152 6.25 -1.98 -14.69
N TRP A 153 6.68 -3.15 -15.20
CA TRP A 153 7.75 -3.96 -14.58
C TRP A 153 9.09 -3.20 -14.40
N TYR A 154 9.39 -2.23 -15.27
CA TYR A 154 10.60 -1.40 -15.20
C TYR A 154 10.46 -0.20 -14.24
N TYR A 155 9.37 -0.12 -13.49
CA TYR A 155 9.06 0.97 -12.55
C TYR A 155 10.22 1.35 -11.60
N PRO A 156 10.98 0.41 -11.01
CA PRO A 156 12.10 0.76 -10.12
C PRO A 156 13.23 1.55 -10.81
N PHE A 157 13.33 1.47 -12.14
CA PHE A 157 14.37 2.16 -12.92
C PHE A 157 13.92 3.53 -13.44
N THR A 158 12.69 3.96 -13.13
CA THR A 158 12.18 5.25 -13.59
C THR A 158 12.62 6.39 -12.67
N LYS A 159 13.01 7.53 -13.26
CA LYS A 159 13.42 8.73 -12.48
C LYS A 159 12.27 9.28 -11.61
N THR A 160 11.03 9.10 -12.04
CA THR A 160 9.81 9.48 -11.32
C THR A 160 9.63 8.73 -10.00
N TYR A 161 10.16 7.52 -9.87
CA TYR A 161 10.13 6.76 -8.61
C TYR A 161 11.08 7.38 -7.57
N TRP A 162 12.36 7.56 -7.93
CA TRP A 162 13.40 8.00 -7.00
C TRP A 162 13.35 9.49 -6.65
N PHE A 163 12.98 10.33 -7.61
CA PHE A 163 12.97 11.79 -7.43
C PHE A 163 11.56 12.35 -7.22
N GLY A 164 10.55 11.48 -7.17
CA GLY A 164 9.15 11.88 -7.07
C GLY A 164 8.66 12.64 -8.30
N TYR A 165 7.41 13.07 -8.24
CA TYR A 165 6.85 13.99 -9.21
C TYR A 165 7.35 15.41 -8.90
N ASP A 166 8.06 16.02 -9.85
CA ASP A 166 8.51 17.40 -9.73
C ASP A 166 7.32 18.36 -9.95
N THR A 167 6.63 18.69 -8.86
CA THR A 167 5.46 19.58 -8.82
C THR A 167 5.74 20.96 -9.44
N ARG A 168 7.01 21.40 -9.48
CA ARG A 168 7.41 22.71 -10.01
C ARG A 168 7.48 22.74 -11.54
N LYS A 169 7.97 21.67 -12.19
CA LYS A 169 7.93 21.56 -13.66
C LYS A 169 6.50 21.47 -14.17
N TYR A 170 5.63 20.75 -13.45
CA TYR A 170 4.24 20.56 -13.82
C TYR A 170 3.40 21.83 -13.70
N ASN A 171 3.50 22.59 -12.59
CA ASN A 171 2.82 23.88 -12.46
C ASN A 171 3.21 24.84 -13.59
N ARG A 172 4.45 24.78 -14.08
CA ARG A 172 4.95 25.58 -15.20
C ARG A 172 4.38 25.13 -16.56
N GLN A 173 4.09 23.84 -16.74
CA GLN A 173 3.36 23.31 -17.90
C GLN A 173 1.88 23.69 -17.83
N ARG A 174 1.23 23.57 -16.67
CA ARG A 174 -0.16 24.01 -16.45
C ARG A 174 -0.37 25.49 -16.74
N THR A 175 0.55 26.38 -16.35
CA THR A 175 0.45 27.81 -16.72
C THR A 175 0.56 28.02 -18.24
N LYS A 176 1.31 27.16 -18.95
CA LYS A 176 1.44 27.23 -20.40
C LYS A 176 0.21 26.67 -21.11
N GLU A 177 -0.33 25.54 -20.68
CA GLU A 177 -1.55 24.92 -21.25
C GLU A 177 -2.80 25.74 -20.97
N MET A 178 -2.94 26.35 -19.77
CA MET A 178 -4.02 27.31 -19.49
C MET A 178 -3.93 28.56 -20.38
N ARG A 179 -2.72 29.04 -20.66
CA ARG A 179 -2.50 30.15 -21.61
C ARG A 179 -2.80 29.73 -23.05
N GLN A 180 -2.41 28.52 -23.46
CA GLN A 180 -2.67 28.00 -24.80
C GLN A 180 -4.17 27.80 -25.05
N ASN A 181 -4.89 27.20 -24.09
CA ASN A 181 -6.34 27.00 -24.18
C ASN A 181 -7.11 28.32 -24.21
N GLN A 182 -6.67 29.38 -23.52
CA GLN A 182 -7.23 30.74 -23.65
C GLN A 182 -6.97 31.37 -25.02
N ILE A 183 -5.85 31.04 -25.67
CA ILE A 183 -5.54 31.51 -27.03
C ILE A 183 -6.39 30.76 -28.06
N ASP A 184 -6.55 29.45 -27.91
CA ASP A 184 -7.32 28.60 -28.83
C ASP A 184 -8.84 28.81 -28.71
N THR A 185 -9.36 29.14 -27.51
CA THR A 185 -10.76 29.57 -27.35
C THR A 185 -11.04 30.89 -28.04
N ASN A 186 -10.09 31.85 -28.00
CA ASN A 186 -10.25 33.13 -28.69
C ASN A 186 -10.19 33.01 -30.22
N SER A 187 -9.50 32.01 -30.78
CA SER A 187 -9.43 31.82 -32.24
C SER A 187 -10.63 31.07 -32.85
N ASN A 188 -11.46 30.42 -32.04
CA ASN A 188 -12.60 29.60 -32.51
C ASN A 188 -13.99 30.21 -32.21
N PHE A 189 -14.07 31.51 -31.85
CA PHE A 189 -15.34 32.23 -31.75
C PHE A 189 -15.91 32.54 -33.14
N ASN A 190 -16.51 31.53 -33.76
CA ASN A 190 -17.54 31.63 -34.80
C ASN A 190 -18.30 30.31 -34.81
N ASN A 191 -19.15 30.10 -33.80
CA ASN A 191 -20.37 29.30 -33.90
C ASN A 191 -21.17 29.46 -32.61
N ASP A 192 -22.24 30.25 -32.73
CA ASP A 192 -23.25 30.48 -31.72
C ASP A 192 -23.98 29.16 -31.39
N ASN A 193 -23.95 28.74 -30.11
CA ASN A 193 -25.07 28.13 -29.34
C ASN A 193 -24.65 27.39 -28.05
N ASP A 194 -23.36 27.28 -27.69
CA ASP A 194 -22.90 26.55 -26.49
C ASP A 194 -22.47 27.44 -25.29
N ASN A 195 -22.99 28.67 -25.20
CA ASN A 195 -22.56 29.68 -24.21
C ASN A 195 -23.02 29.43 -22.74
N ILE A 196 -23.56 28.25 -22.40
CA ILE A 196 -24.01 27.95 -21.03
C ILE A 196 -22.95 27.22 -20.20
N LEU A 197 -21.88 26.68 -20.82
CA LEU A 197 -20.87 25.87 -20.15
C LEU A 197 -19.44 26.43 -20.27
N GLN A 198 -19.27 27.76 -20.23
CA GLN A 198 -17.97 28.43 -20.09
C GLN A 198 -17.41 28.33 -18.64
N GLY A 199 -17.50 27.15 -18.03
CA GLY A 199 -16.90 26.89 -16.73
C GLY A 199 -15.51 26.26 -16.87
N ASP A 200 -14.62 26.51 -15.91
CA ASP A 200 -13.39 25.73 -15.81
C ASP A 200 -13.74 24.24 -15.64
N ILE A 201 -13.17 23.37 -16.48
CA ILE A 201 -13.43 21.93 -16.42
C ILE A 201 -12.75 21.34 -15.17
N GLY A 202 -13.54 20.68 -14.33
CA GLY A 202 -13.07 19.99 -13.12
C GLY A 202 -12.71 18.53 -13.40
N VAL A 203 -13.58 17.81 -14.11
CA VAL A 203 -13.34 16.41 -14.50
C VAL A 203 -13.64 16.24 -16.00
N ASP A 204 -12.68 15.71 -16.75
CA ASP A 204 -12.83 15.41 -18.18
C ASP A 204 -12.61 13.92 -18.43
N ILE A 205 -13.67 13.21 -18.83
CA ILE A 205 -13.62 11.79 -19.18
C ILE A 205 -13.53 11.68 -20.70
N GLN A 206 -12.52 10.97 -21.20
CA GLN A 206 -12.26 10.83 -22.63
C GLN A 206 -12.24 9.37 -23.07
N ASN A 207 -13.27 8.97 -23.82
CA ASN A 207 -13.44 7.65 -24.46
C ASN A 207 -13.24 6.46 -23.49
N LEU A 208 -13.70 6.61 -22.25
CA LEU A 208 -13.46 5.66 -21.17
C LEU A 208 -14.21 4.35 -21.43
N SER A 209 -13.48 3.25 -21.44
CA SER A 209 -14.04 1.91 -21.62
C SER A 209 -13.48 0.93 -20.59
N LYS A 210 -14.32 0.01 -20.13
CA LYS A 210 -13.95 -1.04 -19.18
C LYS A 210 -14.60 -2.36 -19.57
N TYR A 211 -13.75 -3.36 -19.76
CA TYR A 211 -14.13 -4.73 -20.07
C TYR A 211 -13.73 -5.66 -18.92
N TYR A 212 -14.67 -6.48 -18.46
CA TYR A 212 -14.42 -7.54 -17.49
C TYR A 212 -14.63 -8.88 -18.18
N ARG A 213 -13.56 -9.61 -18.52
CA ARG A 213 -13.58 -10.92 -19.21
C ARG A 213 -14.63 -10.99 -20.34
N ASN A 214 -15.88 -11.35 -20.04
CA ASN A 214 -16.98 -11.48 -21.01
C ASN A 214 -18.06 -10.37 -20.94
N LYS A 215 -17.91 -9.35 -20.09
CA LYS A 215 -18.91 -8.28 -19.90
C LYS A 215 -18.31 -6.90 -20.14
N ILE A 216 -18.98 -6.12 -20.98
CA ILE A 216 -18.67 -4.69 -21.18
C ILE A 216 -19.35 -3.92 -20.04
N ALA A 217 -18.56 -3.27 -19.19
CA ALA A 217 -19.09 -2.43 -18.11
C ALA A 217 -19.22 -0.96 -18.52
N LEU A 218 -18.29 -0.47 -19.35
CA LEU A 218 -18.30 0.88 -19.91
C LEU A 218 -17.80 0.82 -21.35
N LYS A 219 -18.40 1.59 -22.25
CA LYS A 219 -18.03 1.67 -23.67
C LYS A 219 -18.03 3.12 -24.13
N ASN A 220 -16.85 3.66 -24.44
CA ASN A 220 -16.62 5.00 -25.00
C ASN A 220 -17.37 6.12 -24.26
N LEU A 221 -17.31 6.12 -22.92
CA LEU A 221 -17.90 7.20 -22.12
C LEU A 221 -17.04 8.46 -22.27
N SER A 222 -17.63 9.56 -22.75
CA SER A 222 -16.98 10.87 -22.86
C SER A 222 -17.88 11.94 -22.27
N ILE A 223 -17.49 12.51 -21.13
CA ILE A 223 -18.32 13.45 -20.34
C ILE A 223 -17.40 14.45 -19.65
N LYS A 224 -17.84 15.70 -19.59
CA LYS A 224 -17.17 16.78 -18.86
C LYS A 224 -18.02 17.26 -17.68
N PHE A 225 -17.38 17.43 -16.53
CA PHE A 225 -17.94 18.04 -15.34
C PHE A 225 -17.21 19.35 -15.05
N TYR A 226 -17.96 20.40 -14.75
CA TYR A 226 -17.44 21.75 -14.55
C TYR A 226 -17.26 22.06 -13.06
N ARG A 227 -16.29 22.90 -12.77
CA ARG A 227 -16.01 23.37 -11.40
C ARG A 227 -17.18 24.18 -10.86
N ASN A 228 -17.34 24.16 -9.54
CA ASN A 228 -18.39 24.88 -8.81
C ASN A 228 -19.83 24.50 -9.23
N MET A 229 -20.02 23.32 -9.83
CA MET A 229 -21.34 22.80 -10.19
C MET A 229 -21.61 21.49 -9.48
N ILE A 230 -22.83 21.34 -8.96
CA ILE A 230 -23.33 20.04 -8.48
C ILE A 230 -23.89 19.31 -9.69
N THR A 231 -23.26 18.21 -10.09
CA THR A 231 -23.72 17.39 -11.22
C THR A 231 -24.20 16.04 -10.72
N SER A 232 -25.32 15.57 -11.26
CA SER A 232 -25.85 14.23 -10.98
C SER A 232 -25.60 13.30 -12.17
N PHE A 233 -25.01 12.14 -11.90
CA PHE A 233 -24.80 11.09 -12.90
C PHE A 233 -25.81 9.96 -12.70
N LEU A 234 -26.96 10.07 -13.37
CA LEU A 234 -28.08 9.16 -13.21
C LEU A 234 -28.06 8.02 -14.22
N GLY A 235 -28.40 6.82 -13.75
CA GLY A 235 -28.51 5.63 -14.59
C GLY A 235 -29.08 4.45 -13.80
N ARG A 236 -29.62 3.45 -14.50
CA ARG A 236 -30.13 2.22 -13.89
C ARG A 236 -29.01 1.45 -13.17
N ASN A 237 -29.36 0.60 -12.22
CA ASN A 237 -28.40 -0.29 -11.59
C ASN A 237 -27.73 -1.18 -12.66
N GLY A 238 -26.41 -1.31 -12.58
CA GLY A 238 -25.63 -1.99 -13.60
C GLY A 238 -25.30 -1.17 -14.86
N ALA A 239 -25.68 0.10 -14.95
CA ALA A 239 -25.31 0.99 -16.07
C ALA A 239 -23.81 1.37 -16.10
N GLY A 240 -23.04 1.00 -15.08
CA GLY A 240 -21.60 1.29 -15.00
C GLY A 240 -21.20 2.46 -14.12
N LYS A 241 -22.13 3.10 -13.39
CA LYS A 241 -21.88 4.24 -12.48
C LYS A 241 -20.73 3.99 -11.50
N SER A 242 -20.87 2.96 -10.66
CA SER A 242 -19.84 2.60 -9.68
C SER A 242 -18.52 2.19 -10.36
N THR A 243 -18.57 1.58 -11.56
CA THR A 243 -17.35 1.30 -12.35
C THR A 243 -16.65 2.60 -12.77
N THR A 244 -17.40 3.62 -13.19
CA THR A 244 -16.85 4.95 -13.54
C THR A 244 -16.18 5.58 -12.33
N TRP A 245 -16.83 5.55 -11.16
CA TRP A 245 -16.26 6.08 -9.92
C TRP A 245 -15.02 5.33 -9.45
N SER A 246 -15.01 4.00 -9.53
CA SER A 246 -13.83 3.19 -9.22
C SER A 246 -12.65 3.49 -10.16
N ILE A 247 -12.91 3.85 -11.41
CA ILE A 247 -11.86 4.27 -12.34
C ILE A 247 -11.34 5.67 -12.01
N LEU A 248 -12.23 6.63 -11.76
CA LEU A 248 -11.85 8.02 -11.45
C LEU A 248 -11.10 8.15 -10.11
N THR A 249 -11.43 7.31 -9.13
CA THR A 249 -10.72 7.22 -7.83
C THR A 249 -9.42 6.41 -7.92
N GLY A 250 -9.15 5.75 -9.05
CA GLY A 250 -7.99 4.90 -9.28
C GLY A 250 -8.01 3.59 -8.49
N LEU A 251 -9.19 3.12 -8.07
CA LEU A 251 -9.37 1.78 -7.51
C LEU A 251 -9.19 0.70 -8.58
N ILE A 252 -9.61 0.99 -9.82
CA ILE A 252 -9.54 0.04 -10.95
C ILE A 252 -9.00 0.77 -12.18
N PRO A 253 -8.04 0.22 -12.94
CA PRO A 253 -7.58 0.83 -14.17
C PRO A 253 -8.64 0.74 -15.29
N PRO A 254 -8.76 1.75 -16.17
CA PRO A 254 -9.55 1.64 -17.39
C PRO A 254 -8.96 0.59 -18.34
N SER A 255 -9.78 0.02 -19.22
CA SER A 255 -9.29 -0.82 -20.31
C SER A 255 -8.80 0.03 -21.49
N ASN A 256 -9.57 1.06 -21.85
CA ASN A 256 -9.22 2.04 -22.86
C ASN A 256 -9.69 3.44 -22.42
N GLY A 257 -9.11 4.46 -23.02
CA GLY A 257 -9.41 5.86 -22.71
C GLY A 257 -8.71 6.34 -21.45
N THR A 258 -9.02 7.57 -21.05
CA THR A 258 -8.42 8.22 -19.89
C THR A 258 -9.38 9.23 -19.28
N ALA A 259 -9.02 9.76 -18.12
CA ALA A 259 -9.73 10.86 -17.50
C ALA A 259 -8.75 11.83 -16.84
N TYR A 260 -9.18 13.09 -16.75
CA TYR A 260 -8.44 14.16 -16.11
C TYR A 260 -9.27 14.74 -14.96
N ILE A 261 -8.65 14.95 -13.80
CA ILE A 261 -9.26 15.64 -12.65
C ILE A 261 -8.38 16.83 -12.31
N ASP A 262 -8.92 18.04 -12.37
CA ASP A 262 -8.18 19.31 -12.26
C ASP A 262 -6.97 19.39 -13.22
N GLY A 263 -7.11 18.78 -14.41
CA GLY A 263 -6.06 18.67 -15.42
C GLY A 263 -5.03 17.56 -15.19
N TYR A 264 -5.09 16.83 -14.09
CA TYR A 264 -4.19 15.70 -13.80
C TYR A 264 -4.74 14.39 -14.36
N ASN A 265 -3.90 13.58 -14.98
CA ASN A 265 -4.34 12.32 -15.59
C ASN A 265 -4.45 11.21 -14.53
N ILE A 266 -5.57 10.47 -14.51
CA ILE A 266 -5.83 9.41 -13.51
C ILE A 266 -4.84 8.23 -13.57
N LEU A 267 -4.14 8.02 -14.69
CA LEU A 267 -3.18 6.92 -14.85
C LEU A 267 -1.79 7.28 -14.33
N THR A 268 -1.36 8.53 -14.52
CA THR A 268 -0.01 9.00 -14.14
C THR A 268 0.00 9.70 -12.80
N ASP A 269 -0.98 10.58 -12.54
CA ASP A 269 -0.93 11.57 -11.47
C ASP A 269 -1.89 11.25 -10.31
N ILE A 270 -2.29 9.99 -10.17
CA ILE A 270 -3.33 9.57 -9.21
C ILE A 270 -3.01 9.95 -7.75
N LYS A 271 -1.73 10.00 -7.38
CA LYS A 271 -1.29 10.42 -6.03
C LYS A 271 -1.63 11.89 -5.75
N ILE A 272 -1.52 12.76 -6.76
CA ILE A 272 -1.87 14.17 -6.65
C ILE A 272 -3.39 14.33 -6.63
N ILE A 273 -4.08 13.59 -7.50
CA ILE A 273 -5.54 13.58 -7.58
C ILE A 273 -6.16 13.18 -6.24
N ARG A 274 -5.68 12.10 -5.60
CA ARG A 274 -6.22 11.59 -4.32
C ARG A 274 -6.11 12.60 -3.16
N LYS A 275 -5.14 13.51 -3.18
CA LYS A 275 -5.04 14.59 -2.18
C LYS A 275 -6.14 15.63 -2.33
N ARG A 276 -6.73 15.75 -3.52
CA ARG A 276 -7.74 16.77 -3.87
C ARG A 276 -9.12 16.18 -4.15
N LEU A 277 -9.23 14.86 -4.18
CA LEU A 277 -10.47 14.13 -4.48
C LEU A 277 -11.07 13.58 -3.18
N GLY A 278 -12.28 14.02 -2.85
CA GLY A 278 -13.14 13.38 -1.86
C GLY A 278 -13.94 12.26 -2.51
N PHE A 279 -14.07 11.12 -1.84
CA PHE A 279 -14.91 10.02 -2.30
C PHE A 279 -15.71 9.43 -1.14
N VAL A 280 -17.03 9.35 -1.33
CA VAL A 280 -17.94 8.65 -0.42
C VAL A 280 -18.48 7.41 -1.14
N PRO A 281 -18.06 6.19 -0.76
CA PRO A 281 -18.58 4.96 -1.32
C PRO A 281 -20.03 4.67 -0.85
N GLN A 282 -20.67 3.69 -1.49
CA GLN A 282 -22.03 3.27 -1.14
C GLN A 282 -22.14 2.77 0.32
N TYR A 283 -21.15 2.01 0.79
CA TYR A 283 -21.06 1.54 2.18
C TYR A 283 -20.10 2.42 3.00
N ASN A 284 -20.35 2.59 4.29
CA ASN A 284 -19.48 3.38 5.16
C ASN A 284 -18.18 2.62 5.45
N ILE A 285 -17.03 3.23 5.13
CA ILE A 285 -15.69 2.70 5.42
C ILE A 285 -15.15 3.48 6.62
N LEU A 286 -15.60 3.09 7.82
CA LEU A 286 -15.19 3.71 9.07
C LEU A 286 -14.36 2.70 9.88
N PHE A 287 -13.43 3.21 10.67
CA PHE A 287 -12.66 2.41 11.61
C PHE A 287 -13.45 2.28 12.91
N ASP A 288 -13.74 1.05 13.32
CA ASP A 288 -14.61 0.76 14.47
C ASP A 288 -14.08 1.31 15.81
N HIS A 289 -12.76 1.46 15.90
CA HIS A 289 -12.04 1.85 17.12
C HIS A 289 -11.46 3.27 17.08
N LEU A 290 -11.88 4.10 16.12
CA LEU A 290 -11.54 5.52 16.10
C LEU A 290 -12.76 6.37 16.44
N THR A 291 -12.54 7.46 17.17
CA THR A 291 -13.57 8.47 17.45
C THR A 291 -13.88 9.30 16.20
N VAL A 292 -15.01 10.01 16.19
CA VAL A 292 -15.39 10.89 15.07
C VAL A 292 -14.30 11.93 14.81
N LYS A 293 -13.75 12.53 15.86
CA LYS A 293 -12.65 13.50 15.78
C LYS A 293 -11.38 12.86 15.21
N GLU A 294 -10.98 11.70 15.73
CA GLU A 294 -9.80 10.97 15.24
C GLU A 294 -9.92 10.58 13.78
N HIS A 295 -11.12 10.22 13.30
CA HIS A 295 -11.34 9.99 11.87
C HIS A 295 -11.02 11.23 11.04
N LEU A 296 -11.58 12.38 11.41
CA LEU A 296 -11.37 13.62 10.67
C LEU A 296 -9.90 14.03 10.70
N GLU A 297 -9.25 13.95 11.86
CA GLU A 297 -7.82 14.23 12.00
C GLU A 297 -6.97 13.29 11.14
N PHE A 298 -7.23 11.98 11.19
CA PHE A 298 -6.51 10.98 10.40
C PHE A 298 -6.60 11.28 8.89
N PHE A 299 -7.79 11.56 8.38
CA PHE A 299 -7.99 11.85 6.96
C PHE A 299 -7.48 13.24 6.55
N SER A 300 -7.48 14.24 7.45
CA SER A 300 -6.84 15.54 7.23
C SER A 300 -5.33 15.41 7.05
N ILE A 301 -4.67 14.65 7.92
CA ILE A 301 -3.22 14.39 7.85
C ILE A 301 -2.88 13.65 6.57
N LEU A 302 -3.70 12.67 6.18
CA LEU A 302 -3.48 11.89 4.94
C LEU A 302 -3.60 12.74 3.66
N LYS A 303 -4.30 13.88 3.73
CA LYS A 303 -4.40 14.87 2.63
C LYS A 303 -3.34 15.97 2.70
N ASP A 304 -2.34 15.86 3.57
CA ASP A 304 -1.28 16.84 3.83
C ASP A 304 -1.80 18.21 4.32
N THR A 305 -2.86 18.21 5.12
CA THR A 305 -3.34 19.44 5.76
C THR A 305 -2.37 19.87 6.88
N THR A 306 -2.10 21.16 7.00
CA THR A 306 -1.19 21.69 8.04
C THR A 306 -1.81 21.56 9.42
N GLN A 307 -1.05 21.08 10.41
CA GLN A 307 -1.53 20.86 11.78
C GLN A 307 -2.23 22.09 12.39
N GLU A 308 -1.76 23.29 12.06
CA GLU A 308 -2.33 24.57 12.51
C GLU A 308 -3.77 24.80 12.07
N THR A 309 -4.20 24.24 10.92
CA THR A 309 -5.55 24.44 10.35
C THR A 309 -6.48 23.27 10.60
N ILE A 310 -5.95 22.12 11.02
CA ILE A 310 -6.74 20.88 11.17
C ILE A 310 -7.83 21.05 12.23
N GLU A 311 -7.50 21.59 13.41
CA GLU A 311 -8.47 21.71 14.51
C GLU A 311 -9.66 22.59 14.13
N ASP A 312 -9.40 23.74 13.50
CA ASP A 312 -10.43 24.67 13.04
C ASP A 312 -11.30 24.06 11.94
N GLU A 313 -10.68 23.34 10.98
CA GLU A 313 -11.41 22.65 9.91
C GLU A 313 -12.30 21.54 10.47
N ILE A 314 -11.79 20.73 11.40
CA ILE A 314 -12.53 19.66 12.07
C ILE A 314 -13.73 20.25 12.82
N LYS A 315 -13.51 21.30 13.62
CA LYS A 315 -14.57 21.94 14.39
C LYS A 315 -15.69 22.44 13.48
N LYS A 316 -15.32 23.14 12.41
CA LYS A 316 -16.28 23.63 11.42
C LYS A 316 -17.05 22.49 10.74
N MET A 317 -16.38 21.40 10.36
CA MET A 317 -17.04 20.24 9.76
C MET A 317 -18.00 19.53 10.72
N LEU A 318 -17.66 19.48 12.01
CA LEU A 318 -18.54 18.93 13.04
C LEU A 318 -19.78 19.80 13.26
N GLU A 319 -19.61 21.13 13.25
CA GLU A 319 -20.70 22.12 13.32
C GLU A 319 -21.63 21.98 12.11
N ASP A 320 -21.09 22.02 10.88
CA ASP A 320 -21.85 21.97 9.63
C ASP A 320 -22.70 20.68 9.49
N LEU A 321 -22.25 19.57 10.10
CA LEU A 321 -22.94 18.27 10.05
C LEU A 321 -23.77 17.97 11.30
N GLY A 322 -23.66 18.79 12.34
CA GLY A 322 -24.32 18.60 13.64
C GLY A 322 -23.83 17.35 14.38
N LEU A 323 -22.53 17.12 14.39
CA LEU A 323 -21.87 15.98 15.05
C LEU A 323 -21.02 16.38 16.28
N GLU A 324 -21.02 17.66 16.68
CA GLU A 324 -20.24 18.17 17.82
C GLU A 324 -20.38 17.33 19.10
N ASN A 325 -21.62 17.04 19.49
CA ASN A 325 -21.95 16.27 20.71
C ASN A 325 -21.53 14.80 20.65
N LYS A 326 -21.07 14.33 19.48
CA LYS A 326 -20.61 12.96 19.23
C LYS A 326 -19.17 12.90 18.74
N SER A 327 -18.43 14.00 18.83
CA SER A 327 -17.03 14.12 18.40
C SER A 327 -16.11 13.06 19.04
N GLU A 328 -16.31 12.80 20.33
CA GLU A 328 -15.50 11.85 21.12
C GLU A 328 -16.08 10.42 21.18
N ASN A 329 -17.22 10.17 20.51
CA ASN A 329 -17.79 8.82 20.44
C ASN A 329 -17.10 7.98 19.37
N TYR A 330 -17.00 6.68 19.60
CA TYR A 330 -16.51 5.74 18.58
C TYR A 330 -17.48 5.66 17.39
N SER A 331 -16.95 5.39 16.20
CA SER A 331 -17.79 5.24 15.00
C SER A 331 -18.87 4.17 15.17
N THR A 332 -18.62 3.11 15.95
CA THR A 332 -19.56 2.03 16.25
C THR A 332 -20.80 2.49 17.02
N GLU A 333 -20.68 3.55 17.83
CA GLU A 333 -21.76 4.11 18.66
C GLU A 333 -22.68 5.06 17.88
N LEU A 334 -22.31 5.41 16.64
CA LEU A 334 -23.12 6.26 15.78
C LEU A 334 -24.27 5.48 15.13
N SER A 335 -25.41 6.16 14.98
CA SER A 335 -26.51 5.65 14.13
C SER A 335 -26.07 5.57 12.66
N GLY A 336 -26.76 4.77 11.84
CA GLY A 336 -26.43 4.63 10.41
C GLY A 336 -26.37 5.96 9.66
N GLY A 337 -27.31 6.87 9.94
CA GLY A 337 -27.31 8.22 9.35
C GLY A 337 -26.14 9.08 9.84
N MET A 338 -25.74 8.96 11.11
CA MET A 338 -24.58 9.67 11.65
C MET A 338 -23.26 9.13 11.07
N LYS A 339 -23.15 7.81 10.88
CA LYS A 339 -22.04 7.20 10.14
C LYS A 339 -21.97 7.74 8.72
N ARG A 340 -23.12 7.92 8.05
CA ARG A 340 -23.17 8.51 6.71
C ARG A 340 -22.70 9.96 6.69
N LYS A 341 -23.13 10.78 7.65
CA LYS A 341 -22.64 12.15 7.82
C LYS A 341 -21.14 12.19 8.04
N LEU A 342 -20.59 11.31 8.88
CA LEU A 342 -19.14 11.21 9.08
C LEU A 342 -18.40 10.83 7.79
N SER A 343 -18.90 9.86 7.02
CA SER A 343 -18.32 9.53 5.70
C SER A 343 -18.29 10.74 4.75
N ILE A 344 -19.36 11.54 4.76
CA ILE A 344 -19.42 12.80 4.00
C ILE A 344 -18.36 13.79 4.52
N ALA A 345 -18.25 13.95 5.83
CA ALA A 345 -17.26 14.82 6.46
C ALA A 345 -15.83 14.48 6.00
N ILE A 346 -15.48 13.19 6.02
CA ILE A 346 -14.18 12.65 5.59
C ILE A 346 -13.89 12.97 4.10
N ALA A 347 -14.92 12.99 3.25
CA ALA A 347 -14.71 13.33 1.84
C ALA A 347 -14.41 14.81 1.64
N PHE A 348 -15.01 15.69 2.44
CA PHE A 348 -14.82 17.14 2.33
C PHE A 348 -13.57 17.68 3.03
N ILE A 349 -13.12 17.03 4.11
CA ILE A 349 -11.94 17.43 4.89
C ILE A 349 -10.67 17.52 4.02
N GLY A 350 -9.72 18.38 4.37
CA GLY A 350 -8.46 18.58 3.65
C GLY A 350 -8.63 19.29 2.30
N HIS A 351 -9.61 20.20 2.21
CA HIS A 351 -9.85 21.07 1.05
C HIS A 351 -9.96 20.33 -0.31
N SER A 352 -10.78 19.29 -0.36
CA SER A 352 -10.99 18.55 -1.62
C SER A 352 -11.67 19.42 -2.68
N THR A 353 -11.06 19.55 -3.85
CA THR A 353 -11.57 20.37 -4.97
C THR A 353 -12.70 19.69 -5.73
N THR A 354 -12.68 18.35 -5.76
CA THR A 354 -13.71 17.52 -6.39
C THR A 354 -14.17 16.51 -5.36
N VAL A 355 -15.48 16.36 -5.16
CA VAL A 355 -16.06 15.37 -4.26
C VAL A 355 -17.04 14.50 -5.04
N ILE A 356 -16.82 13.18 -5.02
CA ILE A 356 -17.70 12.18 -5.63
C ILE A 356 -18.49 11.50 -4.52
N LEU A 357 -19.81 11.55 -4.61
CA LEU A 357 -20.73 10.93 -3.66
C LEU A 357 -21.48 9.79 -4.36
N ASP A 358 -21.18 8.54 -4.00
CA ASP A 358 -21.92 7.37 -4.50
C ASP A 358 -23.09 7.06 -3.54
N GLU A 359 -24.30 7.39 -3.98
CA GLU A 359 -25.58 7.21 -3.24
C GLU A 359 -25.61 7.86 -1.84
N PRO A 360 -25.41 9.18 -1.71
CA PRO A 360 -25.28 9.86 -0.41
C PRO A 360 -26.50 9.73 0.52
N THR A 361 -27.69 9.50 -0.03
CA THR A 361 -28.98 9.51 0.70
C THR A 361 -29.55 8.12 0.99
N ALA A 362 -28.85 7.03 0.61
CA ALA A 362 -29.33 5.66 0.76
C ALA A 362 -29.18 5.10 2.18
#